data_AF-A0A6A1R653-F1
#
_entry.id   AF-A0A6A1R653-F1
#
_cell.length_a   1.000
_cell.length_b   1.000
_cell.length_c   1.000
_cell.angle_alpha   90.00
_cell.angle_beta   90.00
_cell.angle_gamma   90.00
#
_symmetry.space_group_name_H-M   'P 1'
#
loop_
_entity.id
_entity.type
_entity.pdbx_description
1 polymer ?
#
loop_
_entity_poly.entity_id
_entity_poly.type
_entity_poly.pdbx_seq_one_letter_code
_entity_poly.pdbx_strand_id
1 'polypeptide(L)'
;MYFEFADSEVAQCIWDEGRLQLRFAAARLRDAQDPRADAVWAPLLLQAENVEPWETVEPAACMGRLNRGVVLHASQRIQQLPVPCELRGVVTMELEFAQGAVLRLRCDSLSLHPVQGVVTAAYQC
;
A
#
# COMPACT_ATOMS: atom_id res chain seq x y z
N MET A 1 9.98 10.02 5.96
CA MET A 1 9.77 9.30 4.69
C MET A 1 8.28 9.24 4.41
N TYR A 2 7.89 9.44 3.15
CA TYR A 2 6.54 9.27 2.65
C TYR A 2 6.51 8.15 1.61
N PHE A 3 5.54 7.27 1.72
CA PHE A 3 5.24 6.23 0.76
C PHE A 3 4.36 6.76 -0.38
N GLU A 4 4.71 6.41 -1.61
CA GLU A 4 3.96 6.67 -2.83
C GLU A 4 3.42 5.36 -3.41
N PHE A 5 2.11 5.31 -3.69
CA PHE A 5 1.51 4.12 -4.30
C PHE A 5 2.05 3.85 -5.71
N ALA A 6 2.21 4.90 -6.53
CA ALA A 6 2.65 4.75 -7.91
C ALA A 6 4.04 4.09 -7.99
N ASP A 7 4.17 3.14 -8.91
CA ASP A 7 5.35 2.31 -9.17
C ASP A 7 5.72 1.32 -8.05
N SER A 8 5.00 1.30 -6.92
CA SER A 8 5.21 0.33 -5.84
C SER A 8 4.68 -1.05 -6.21
N GLU A 9 5.36 -2.11 -5.76
CA GLU A 9 5.06 -3.50 -6.12
C GLU A 9 4.53 -4.31 -4.94
N VAL A 10 3.32 -4.85 -5.09
CA VAL A 10 2.68 -5.76 -4.14
C VAL A 10 3.07 -7.20 -4.47
N ALA A 11 3.75 -7.87 -3.54
CA ALA A 11 4.16 -9.27 -3.70
C ALA A 11 3.21 -10.26 -3.02
N GLN A 12 2.37 -9.79 -2.11
CA GLN A 12 1.38 -10.64 -1.44
C GLN A 12 0.14 -9.84 -1.06
N CYS A 13 -1.02 -10.45 -1.28
CA CYS A 13 -2.32 -9.96 -0.85
C CYS A 13 -3.01 -11.06 -0.05
N ILE A 14 -3.40 -10.76 1.19
CA ILE A 14 -4.13 -11.69 2.06
C ILE A 14 -5.43 -11.02 2.48
N TRP A 15 -6.53 -11.74 2.28
CA TRP A 15 -7.86 -11.42 2.78
C TRP A 15 -8.25 -12.46 3.81
N ASP A 16 -8.50 -12.04 5.04
CA ASP A 16 -8.82 -12.95 6.13
C ASP A 16 -9.68 -12.25 7.17
N GLU A 17 -10.84 -12.82 7.52
CA GLU A 17 -11.74 -12.32 8.59
C GLU A 17 -11.99 -10.79 8.59
N GLY A 18 -12.21 -10.20 7.41
CA GLY A 18 -12.44 -8.75 7.29
C GLY A 18 -11.18 -7.90 7.43
N ARG A 19 -10.00 -8.50 7.38
CA ARG A 19 -8.70 -7.82 7.31
C ARG A 19 -8.10 -8.01 5.93
N LEU A 20 -7.56 -6.91 5.40
CA LEU A 20 -6.71 -6.92 4.21
C LEU A 20 -5.26 -6.66 4.61
N GLN A 21 -4.34 -7.47 4.11
CA GLN A 21 -2.90 -7.22 4.18
C GLN A 21 -2.30 -7.19 2.79
N LEU A 22 -1.63 -6.09 2.45
CA LEU A 22 -0.81 -5.94 1.26
C LEU A 22 0.65 -5.82 1.67
N ARG A 23 1.45 -6.81 1.27
CA ARG A 23 2.91 -6.79 1.46
C ARG A 23 3.57 -6.29 0.20
N PHE A 24 4.22 -5.15 0.31
CA PHE A 24 5.04 -4.59 -0.76
C PHE A 24 6.44 -5.21 -0.74
N ALA A 25 6.89 -5.73 -1.88
CA ALA A 25 8.29 -6.11 -2.05
C ALA A 25 9.18 -4.88 -2.28
N ALA A 26 8.66 -3.90 -3.02
CA ALA A 26 9.32 -2.64 -3.30
C ALA A 26 8.30 -1.50 -3.21
N ALA A 27 8.28 -0.81 -2.08
CA ALA A 27 7.49 0.40 -1.87
C ALA A 27 8.35 1.63 -2.14
N ARG A 28 7.85 2.58 -2.92
CA ARG A 28 8.53 3.83 -3.24
C ARG A 28 8.44 4.79 -2.07
N LEU A 29 9.59 5.18 -1.52
CA LEU A 29 9.71 6.12 -0.41
C LEU A 29 10.42 7.40 -0.86
N ARG A 30 9.84 8.55 -0.50
CA ARG A 30 10.42 9.88 -0.68
C ARG A 30 10.81 10.48 0.67
N ASP A 31 11.90 11.24 0.68
CA ASP A 31 12.21 12.08 1.84
C ASP A 31 11.27 13.30 1.84
N ALA A 32 10.73 13.59 3.02
CA ALA A 32 9.93 14.78 3.27
C ALA A 32 10.79 16.05 3.25
N GLN A 33 12.03 15.92 3.72
CA GLN A 33 12.95 17.04 3.93
C GLN A 33 13.72 17.39 2.66
N ASP A 34 13.85 16.44 1.73
CA ASP A 34 14.47 16.66 0.43
C ASP A 34 13.65 16.03 -0.70
N PRO A 35 12.69 16.77 -1.29
CA PRO A 35 11.91 16.31 -2.44
C PRO A 35 12.73 16.05 -3.70
N ARG A 36 13.98 16.55 -3.78
CA ARG A 36 14.88 16.33 -4.91
C ARG A 36 15.69 15.05 -4.77
N ALA A 37 15.75 14.46 -3.59
CA ALA A 37 16.39 13.19 -3.37
C ALA A 37 15.70 12.07 -4.18
N ASP A 38 16.51 11.13 -4.65
CA ASP A 38 16.02 9.93 -5.32
C ASP A 38 15.11 9.13 -4.39
N ALA A 39 14.15 8.42 -5.00
CA ALA A 39 13.28 7.55 -4.24
C ALA A 39 14.07 6.34 -3.71
N VAL A 40 13.81 5.99 -2.46
CA VAL A 40 14.31 4.75 -1.84
C VAL A 40 13.24 3.68 -1.98
N TRP A 41 13.64 2.44 -2.23
CA TRP A 41 12.74 1.30 -2.31
C TRP A 41 12.89 0.43 -1.07
N ALA A 42 11.79 0.12 -0.41
CA ALA A 42 11.81 -0.70 0.80
C ALA A 42 10.56 -1.58 0.93
N PRO A 43 10.63 -2.73 1.62
CA PRO A 43 9.46 -3.54 1.89
C PRO A 43 8.57 -2.88 2.96
N LEU A 44 7.27 -2.80 2.68
CA LEU A 44 6.26 -2.28 3.60
C LEU A 44 5.09 -3.26 3.74
N LEU A 45 4.41 -3.19 4.88
CA LEU A 45 3.13 -3.83 5.12
C LEU A 45 2.06 -2.76 5.26
N LEU A 46 1.06 -2.81 4.40
CA LEU A 46 -0.19 -2.05 4.54
C LEU A 46 -1.27 -3.00 5.05
N GLN A 47 -1.95 -2.59 6.11
CA GLN A 47 -3.02 -3.37 6.73
C GLN A 47 -4.27 -2.52 6.87
N ALA A 48 -5.42 -3.10 6.51
CA ALA A 48 -6.73 -2.49 6.72
C ALA A 48 -7.61 -3.45 7.52
N GLU A 49 -8.34 -2.93 8.49
CA GLU A 49 -9.23 -3.69 9.39
C GLU A 49 -10.70 -3.36 9.14
N ASN A 50 -11.58 -4.36 9.35
CA ASN A 50 -13.02 -4.26 9.11
C ASN A 50 -13.32 -3.80 7.68
N VAL A 51 -12.75 -4.51 6.71
CA VAL A 51 -12.78 -4.17 5.30
C VAL A 51 -14.13 -4.52 4.68
N GLU A 52 -14.74 -3.53 4.05
CA GLU A 52 -15.91 -3.63 3.20
C GLU A 52 -15.50 -3.37 1.74
N PRO A 53 -15.26 -4.41 0.93
CA PRO A 53 -14.95 -4.23 -0.49
C PRO A 53 -16.17 -3.69 -1.25
N TRP A 54 -15.96 -2.77 -2.18
CA TRP A 54 -17.05 -2.28 -3.04
C TRP A 54 -17.40 -3.26 -4.16
N GLU A 55 -16.42 -4.02 -4.61
CA GLU A 55 -16.52 -5.02 -5.65
C GLU A 55 -15.73 -6.26 -5.22
N THR A 56 -16.20 -7.44 -5.60
CA THR A 56 -15.43 -8.68 -5.37
C THR A 56 -14.20 -8.67 -6.26
N VAL A 57 -13.03 -8.63 -5.65
CA VAL A 57 -11.73 -8.71 -6.35
C VAL A 57 -10.98 -9.92 -5.82
N GLU A 58 -10.54 -10.79 -6.73
CA GLU A 58 -9.70 -11.94 -6.40
C GLU A 58 -8.36 -11.47 -5.81
N PRO A 59 -7.88 -12.02 -4.68
CA PRO A 59 -6.63 -11.59 -4.06
C PRO A 59 -5.42 -11.61 -5.02
N ALA A 60 -5.37 -12.60 -5.92
CA ALA A 60 -4.32 -12.72 -6.94
C ALA A 60 -4.34 -11.55 -7.95
N ALA A 61 -5.49 -10.91 -8.16
CA ALA A 61 -5.60 -9.72 -9.00
C ALA A 61 -5.01 -8.47 -8.31
N CYS A 62 -4.83 -8.50 -6.99
CA CYS A 62 -4.21 -7.44 -6.19
C CYS A 62 -2.70 -7.67 -5.97
N MET A 63 -2.00 -8.17 -6.99
CA MET A 63 -0.55 -8.40 -6.97
C MET A 63 0.13 -7.66 -8.14
N GLY A 64 1.41 -7.37 -8.00
CA GLY A 64 2.23 -6.67 -8.98
C GLY A 64 2.32 -5.16 -8.76
N ARG A 65 2.80 -4.45 -9.79
CA ARG A 65 3.04 -3.01 -9.75
C ARG A 65 1.74 -2.21 -9.71
N LEU A 66 1.70 -1.16 -8.90
CA LEU A 66 0.64 -0.17 -8.88
C LEU A 66 0.89 0.95 -9.90
N ASN A 67 -0.13 1.30 -10.66
CA ASN A 67 -0.14 2.53 -11.47
C ASN A 67 -0.43 3.75 -10.60
N ARG A 68 -1.37 3.60 -9.67
CA ARG A 68 -1.83 4.68 -8.79
C ARG A 68 -2.50 4.10 -7.54
N GLY A 69 -2.57 4.94 -6.52
CA GLY A 69 -3.36 4.66 -5.34
C GLY A 69 -3.76 5.96 -4.65
N VAL A 70 -4.87 5.90 -3.93
CA VAL A 70 -5.37 7.02 -3.15
C VAL A 70 -6.09 6.52 -1.90
N VAL A 71 -5.92 7.28 -0.83
CA VAL A 71 -6.66 7.12 0.41
C VAL A 71 -7.52 8.35 0.64
N LEU A 72 -8.78 8.15 1.01
CA LEU A 72 -9.67 9.18 1.52
C LEU A 72 -9.83 8.99 3.02
N HIS A 73 -9.47 10.01 3.80
CA HIS A 73 -9.63 10.02 5.26
C HIS A 73 -9.94 11.43 5.73
N ALA A 74 -10.93 11.59 6.61
CA ALA A 74 -11.37 12.90 7.12
C ALA A 74 -11.60 13.96 6.00
N SER A 75 -12.25 13.55 4.91
CA SER A 75 -12.49 14.37 3.70
C SER A 75 -11.24 14.84 2.95
N GLN A 76 -10.06 14.34 3.31
CA GLN A 76 -8.80 14.62 2.61
C GLN A 76 -8.48 13.50 1.62
N ARG A 77 -8.00 13.90 0.43
CA ARG A 77 -7.46 12.98 -0.57
C ARG A 77 -5.96 12.88 -0.39
N ILE A 78 -5.49 11.70 0.00
CA ILE A 78 -4.12 11.41 0.38
C ILE A 78 -3.49 10.50 -0.68
N GLN A 79 -2.48 10.99 -1.39
CA GLN A 79 -1.73 10.23 -2.39
C GLN A 79 -0.37 9.74 -1.88
N GLN A 80 0.05 10.28 -0.73
CA GLN A 80 1.30 9.96 -0.06
C GLN A 80 1.02 9.70 1.42
N LEU A 81 1.49 8.57 1.95
CA LEU A 81 1.31 8.22 3.36
C LEU A 81 2.63 8.39 4.12
N PRO A 82 2.64 8.98 5.32
CA PRO A 82 3.85 8.97 6.13
C PRO A 82 4.22 7.52 6.50
N VAL A 83 5.50 7.25 6.71
CA VAL A 83 5.98 5.92 7.16
C VAL A 83 6.72 6.06 8.49
N PRO A 84 6.26 5.41 9.57
CA PRO A 84 5.00 4.67 9.68
C PRO A 84 3.76 5.58 9.70
N CYS A 85 2.58 5.05 9.39
CA CYS A 85 1.31 5.74 9.64
C CYS A 85 0.25 4.83 10.21
N GLU A 86 -0.70 5.45 10.92
CA GLU A 86 -1.94 4.84 11.37
C GLU A 86 -3.06 5.85 11.18
N LEU A 87 -4.09 5.46 10.43
CA LEU A 87 -5.31 6.22 10.22
C LEU A 87 -6.45 5.45 10.89
N ARG A 88 -7.23 6.14 11.73
CA ARG A 88 -8.38 5.58 12.44
C ARG A 88 -9.68 6.27 12.03
N GLY A 89 -10.76 5.52 12.10
CA GLY A 89 -12.07 5.94 11.62
C GLY A 89 -12.26 5.57 10.15
N VAL A 90 -13.33 6.08 9.54
CA VAL A 90 -13.68 5.67 8.17
C VAL A 90 -12.59 6.08 7.18
N VAL A 91 -11.99 5.07 6.54
CA VAL A 91 -10.99 5.21 5.49
C VAL A 91 -11.50 4.51 4.24
N THR A 92 -11.43 5.19 3.10
CA THR A 92 -11.66 4.59 1.78
C THR A 92 -10.34 4.51 1.05
N MET A 93 -10.03 3.37 0.44
CA MET A 93 -8.82 3.17 -0.35
C MET A 93 -9.19 2.70 -1.76
N GLU A 94 -8.53 3.28 -2.76
CA GLU A 94 -8.58 2.83 -4.15
C GLU A 94 -7.15 2.63 -4.67
N LEU A 95 -6.85 1.43 -5.17
CA LEU A 95 -5.57 1.06 -5.79
C LEU A 95 -5.81 0.54 -7.20
N GLU A 96 -5.01 0.99 -8.16
CA GLU A 96 -5.04 0.47 -9.53
C GLU A 96 -3.71 -0.20 -9.84
N PHE A 97 -3.79 -1.47 -10.23
CA PHE A 97 -2.65 -2.30 -10.60
C PHE A 97 -2.36 -2.17 -12.09
N ALA A 98 -1.09 -2.29 -12.47
CA ALA A 98 -0.62 -2.21 -13.86
C ALA A 98 -1.26 -3.26 -14.78
N GLN A 99 -1.70 -4.39 -14.21
CA GLN A 99 -2.45 -5.44 -14.90
C GLN A 99 -3.94 -5.14 -15.12
N GLY A 100 -4.41 -3.96 -14.70
CA GLY A 100 -5.78 -3.47 -14.92
C GLY A 100 -6.76 -3.71 -13.78
N ALA A 101 -6.38 -4.47 -12.74
CA ALA A 101 -7.22 -4.67 -11.57
C ALA A 101 -7.35 -3.37 -10.76
N VAL A 102 -8.55 -3.12 -10.22
CA VAL A 102 -8.82 -1.99 -9.33
C VAL A 102 -9.37 -2.52 -8.02
N LEU A 103 -8.66 -2.24 -6.93
CA LEU A 103 -9.10 -2.56 -5.58
C LEU A 103 -9.76 -1.32 -4.96
N ARG A 104 -11.04 -1.44 -4.58
CA ARG A 104 -11.77 -0.40 -3.86
C ARG A 104 -12.39 -0.96 -2.60
N LEU A 105 -12.12 -0.31 -1.48
CA LEU A 105 -12.65 -0.73 -0.19
C LEU A 105 -12.87 0.45 0.76
N ARG A 106 -13.71 0.19 1.75
CA ARG A 106 -13.83 0.97 2.99
C ARG A 106 -13.30 0.13 4.15
N CYS A 107 -12.71 0.78 5.16
CA CYS A 107 -12.24 0.13 6.38
C CYS A 107 -12.33 1.11 7.58
N ASP A 108 -12.21 0.58 8.79
CA ASP A 108 -12.26 1.36 10.03
C ASP A 108 -10.87 1.83 10.51
N SER A 109 -9.82 1.19 9.99
CA SER A 109 -8.46 1.62 10.19
C SER A 109 -7.56 1.17 9.05
N LEU A 110 -6.52 1.96 8.82
CA LEU A 110 -5.45 1.69 7.85
C LEU A 110 -4.11 1.96 8.53
N SER A 111 -3.19 1.00 8.47
CA SER A 111 -1.84 1.18 8.96
C SER A 111 -0.79 0.82 7.92
N LEU A 112 0.37 1.47 8.03
CA LEU A 112 1.50 1.27 7.13
C LEU A 112 2.78 1.23 7.96
N HIS A 113 3.51 0.13 7.85
CA HIS A 113 4.72 -0.08 8.62
C HIS A 113 5.84 -0.68 7.77
N PRO A 114 7.11 -0.34 8.05
CA PRO A 114 8.23 -1.09 7.53
C PRO A 114 8.14 -2.56 7.93
N VAL A 115 8.42 -3.46 7.00
CA VAL A 115 8.58 -4.87 7.35
C VAL A 115 9.96 -5.03 7.99
N GLN A 116 10.01 -5.46 9.25
CA GLN A 116 11.26 -5.87 9.87
C GLN A 116 11.64 -7.27 9.36
N GLY A 117 12.72 -7.34 8.60
CA GLY A 117 13.26 -8.59 8.05
C GLY A 117 14.12 -8.33 6.82
N VAL A 118 15.40 -8.68 6.91
CA VAL A 118 16.39 -8.61 5.84
C VAL A 118 15.89 -9.38 4.62
N VAL A 119 15.63 -8.68 3.51
CA VAL A 119 15.55 -9.30 2.18
C VAL A 119 16.81 -8.92 1.42
N THR A 120 17.94 -9.49 1.81
CA THR A 120 19.05 -9.70 0.88
C THR A 120 18.78 -11.00 0.13
N ALA A 121 17.78 -11.00 -0.74
CA ALA A 121 17.84 -11.90 -1.89
C ALA A 121 18.79 -11.22 -2.88
N ALA A 122 20.08 -11.44 -2.69
CA ALA A 122 21.09 -11.10 -3.68
C ALA A 122 20.68 -11.80 -4.99
N TYR A 123 20.25 -11.02 -5.98
CA TYR A 123 20.19 -11.47 -7.37
C TYR A 123 21.63 -11.86 -7.74
N GLN A 124 21.90 -13.16 -7.80
CA GLN A 124 23.09 -13.66 -8.48
C GLN A 124 22.71 -13.82 -9.95
N CYS A 125 23.32 -12.99 -10.79
CA CYS A 125 23.40 -13.19 -12.23
C CYS A 125 24.22 -14.44 -12.57
#